data_AF-A0A2K3KBE1-F1
#
_entry.id   AF-A0A2K3KBE1-F1
#
_cell.length_a   1.000
_cell.length_b   1.000
_cell.length_c   1.000
_cell.angle_alpha   90.00
_cell.angle_beta   90.00
_cell.angle_gamma   90.00
#
_symmetry.space_group_name_H-M   'P 1'
#
loop_
_entity.id
_entity.type
_entity.pdbx_description
1 polymer ?
#
loop_
_entity_poly.entity_id
_entity_poly.type
_entity_poly.pdbx_seq_one_letter_code
_entity_poly.pdbx_strand_id
1 'polypeptide(L)' 'NWLPRRVMSAWRIAGILHALEGWDVHECGEVMFSVEKAWQASLHHGFRPLKINNHLA' A
#
# COMPACT_ATOMS: atom_id res chain seq x y z
N ASN A 1 -3.46 16.07 -10.15
CA ASN A 1 -2.23 15.62 -9.45
C ASN A 1 -2.35 16.02 -7.98
N TRP A 2 -3.20 15.31 -7.25
CA TRP A 2 -3.77 15.76 -5.96
C TRP A 2 -2.96 15.31 -4.74
N LEU A 3 -2.05 14.36 -4.93
CA LEU A 3 -1.21 13.83 -3.86
C LEU A 3 0.13 14.56 -3.83
N PRO A 4 0.68 14.86 -2.64
CA PRO A 4 2.03 15.38 -2.51
C PRO A 4 3.07 14.46 -3.17
N ARG A 5 4.23 15.03 -3.51
CA ARG A 5 5.35 14.23 -4.03
C ARG A 5 5.66 13.09 -3.05
N ARG A 6 5.86 11.88 -3.59
CA ARG A 6 6.15 10.63 -2.85
C ARG A 6 4.96 10.04 -2.07
N VAL A 7 3.74 10.51 -2.30
CA VAL A 7 2.52 9.92 -1.75
C VAL A 7 1.74 9.24 -2.87
N MET A 8 1.22 8.05 -2.59
CA MET A 8 0.39 7.28 -3.51
C MET A 8 -0.67 6.48 -2.74
N SER A 9 -1.72 6.03 -3.42
CA SER A 9 -2.78 5.23 -2.81
C SER A 9 -2.29 3.84 -2.40
N ALA A 10 -2.86 3.29 -1.33
CA ALA A 10 -2.54 1.95 -0.84
C ALA A 10 -2.71 0.87 -1.92
N TRP A 11 -3.77 0.95 -2.74
CA TRP A 11 -3.98 0.00 -3.84
C TRP A 11 -2.83 0.03 -4.86
N ARG A 12 -2.33 1.20 -5.24
CA ARG A 12 -1.18 1.25 -6.16
C ARG A 12 0.07 0.63 -5.54
N ILE A 13 0.25 0.77 -4.23
CA ILE A 13 1.35 0.10 -3.50
C ILE A 13 1.13 -1.42 -3.51
N ALA A 14 -0.08 -1.90 -3.30
CA ALA A 14 -0.39 -3.33 -3.35
C ALA A 14 0.00 -3.97 -4.70
N GLY A 15 -0.32 -3.32 -5.81
CA GLY A 15 0.11 -3.78 -7.14
C GLY A 15 1.64 -3.83 -7.31
N ILE A 16 2.37 -2.87 -6.73
CA ILE A 16 3.84 -2.89 -6.72
C ILE A 16 4.35 -4.05 -5.86
N LEU A 17 3.75 -4.27 -4.67
CA LEU A 17 4.14 -5.37 -3.78
C LEU A 17 3.92 -6.73 -4.44
N HIS A 18 2.81 -6.93 -5.16
CA HIS A 18 2.58 -8.17 -5.89
C HIS A 18 3.72 -8.46 -6.89
N ALA A 19 4.19 -7.44 -7.60
CA ALA A 19 5.30 -7.57 -8.53
C ALA A 19 6.66 -7.80 -7.82
N LEU A 20 6.92 -7.09 -6.72
CA LEU A 20 8.18 -7.21 -5.96
C LEU A 20 8.31 -8.55 -5.24
N GLU A 21 7.21 -9.07 -4.69
CA GLU A 21 7.17 -10.32 -3.93
C GLU A 21 6.90 -11.54 -4.81
N GLY A 22 6.57 -11.34 -6.09
CA GLY A 22 6.20 -12.42 -7.01
C GLY A 22 4.90 -13.13 -6.63
N TRP A 23 3.94 -12.41 -6.04
CA TRP A 23 2.66 -12.98 -5.66
C TRP A 23 1.76 -13.17 -6.90
N ASP A 24 1.62 -14.43 -7.33
CA ASP A 24 0.71 -14.83 -8.41
C ASP A 24 -0.72 -15.03 -7.88
N VAL A 25 -1.26 -13.99 -7.24
CA VAL A 25 -2.64 -13.97 -6.75
C VAL A 25 -3.43 -12.86 -7.45
N HIS A 26 -4.66 -13.17 -7.87
CA HIS A 26 -5.57 -12.22 -8.47
C HIS A 26 -6.55 -11.69 -7.41
N GLU A 27 -6.27 -10.51 -6.91
CA GLU A 27 -7.18 -9.78 -6.02
C GLU A 27 -8.11 -8.89 -6.85
N CYS A 28 -9.42 -9.07 -6.69
CA CYS A 28 -10.45 -8.27 -7.34
C CYS A 28 -11.43 -7.72 -6.30
N GLY A 29 -11.70 -6.41 -6.36
CA GLY A 29 -12.66 -5.76 -5.48
C GLY A 29 -12.20 -5.68 -4.02
N GLU A 30 -13.07 -6.10 -3.10
CA GLU A 30 -12.85 -6.08 -1.64
C GLU A 30 -12.05 -7.31 -1.13
N VAL A 31 -11.61 -8.19 -2.03
CA VAL A 31 -10.93 -9.43 -1.65
C VAL A 31 -9.43 -9.19 -1.60
N MET A 32 -8.84 -9.40 -0.42
CA MET A 32 -7.41 -9.33 -0.19
C MET A 32 -6.90 -10.66 0.40
N PHE A 33 -5.82 -11.22 -0.13
CA PHE A 33 -5.30 -12.53 0.26
C PHE A 33 -4.79 -12.53 1.71
N SER A 34 -4.12 -11.46 2.13
CA SER A 34 -3.69 -11.27 3.51
C SER A 34 -3.23 -9.84 3.77
N VAL A 35 -3.97 -9.14 4.61
CA VAL A 35 -3.61 -7.79 5.08
C VAL A 35 -2.27 -7.80 5.81
N GLU A 36 -2.01 -8.78 6.66
CA GLU A 36 -0.77 -8.85 7.45
C GLU A 36 0.46 -9.05 6.56
N LYS A 37 0.39 -9.95 5.57
CA LYS A 37 1.51 -10.16 4.64
C LYS A 37 1.80 -8.92 3.81
N ALA A 38 0.75 -8.27 3.29
CA ALA A 38 0.91 -7.01 2.56
C ALA A 38 1.46 -5.90 3.45
N TRP A 39 1.04 -5.82 4.71
CA TRP A 39 1.56 -4.87 5.68
C TRP A 39 3.06 -5.08 5.93
N GLN A 40 3.48 -6.31 6.25
CA GLN A 40 4.89 -6.61 6.49
C GLN A 40 5.77 -6.37 5.25
N ALA A 41 5.31 -6.78 4.06
CA ALA A 41 5.99 -6.50 2.80
C ALA A 41 6.09 -4.99 2.54
N SER A 42 5.01 -4.24 2.81
CA SER A 42 5.03 -2.78 2.65
C SER A 42 6.11 -2.11 3.50
N LEU A 43 6.26 -2.53 4.76
CA LEU A 43 7.28 -2.01 5.66
C LEU A 43 8.69 -2.44 5.23
N HIS A 44 8.85 -3.69 4.77
CA HIS A 44 10.12 -4.22 4.28
C HIS A 44 10.65 -3.43 3.07
N HIS A 45 9.79 -3.10 2.12
CA HIS A 45 10.12 -2.27 0.94
C HIS A 45 10.17 -0.76 1.24
N GLY A 46 9.98 -0.35 2.50
CA GLY A 46 10.14 1.04 2.95
C GLY A 46 8.92 1.93 2.73
N PHE A 47 7.77 1.38 2.33
CA PHE A 47 6.52 2.11 2.33
C PHE A 47 6.07 2.41 3.77
N ARG A 48 5.48 3.59 3.97
CA ARG A 48 4.98 4.02 5.28
C ARG A 48 3.61 4.67 5.13
N PRO A 49 2.69 4.46 6.09
CA PRO A 49 1.42 5.17 6.11
C PRO A 49 1.65 6.67 6.14
N LEU A 50 0.82 7.40 5.39
CA LEU A 50 0.78 8.85 5.48
C LEU A 50 0.23 9.23 6.86
N LYS A 51 1.04 9.91 7.68
CA LYS A 51 0.57 10.49 8.93
C LYS A 51 -0.31 11.70 8.62
N ILE A 52 -1.60 11.59 8.91
CA ILE A 52 -2.50 12.74 8.89
C ILE A 52 -2.22 13.50 10.18
N ASN A 53 -1.53 14.63 10.08
CA ASN A 53 -1.41 15.54 11.21
C ASN A 53 -2.76 16.23 11.41
N ASN A 54 -3.51 15.83 12.44
CA ASN A 54 -4.69 16.53 12.93
C ASN A 54 -4.29 17.87 13.57
N HIS A 55 -3.88 18.85 12.75
CA HIS A 55 -3.64 20.22 13.20
C HIS A 55 -4.72 21.21 12.75
N LEU A 56 -5.83 20.73 12.19
CA LEU A 56 -6.98 21.56 11.83
C LEU A 56 -8.25 20.82 12.26
N ALA A 57 -8.70 21.13 13.48
CA ALA A 57 -10.12 21.13 13.83
C ALA A 57 -10.63 22.57 13.67
#